data_AF-D3IJ16-F1
#
_entry.id   AF-D3IJ16-F1
#
_cell.length_a   1.000
_cell.length_b   1.000
_cell.length_c   1.000
_cell.angle_alpha   90.00
_cell.angle_beta   90.00
_cell.angle_gamma   90.00
#
_symmetry.space_group_name_H-M   'P 1'
#
loop_
_entity.id
_entity.type
_entity.pdbx_description
1 polymer ?
#
loop_
_entity_poly.entity_id
_entity_poly.type
_entity_poly.pdbx_seq_one_letter_code
_entity_poly.pdbx_strand_id
1 'polypeptide(L)'
;MKKIILAAAICVFFAACGGDDGLTPTPQKPPTQGETTEVKAADIVKYFNLDKQLNVYQAIEKAKADLGKKTIDGKEINVTAVNVVKRDDQKGTFTLKVTGVAGKKPFGLDVDFTGFAQKPADQDMAMRAVAKWKDGVDYLSEFDFDTLFRLNKTDKFTAEYLSKLVDLTSSAADGSNHYTFTPDDWAKTTISDVRYVPSNSHSGHVMFTVTYNGIKGKTGNNGSPSLAIDKNAYYAKQFTVDTQAASKFYMRGVYRQLAAFYGSLIKYDETKFAPLLASKQKNDGDNSIALTIKLTPRDGSETELAQFTLTLKGFKPLEDLNNEWNIAGKTEVNEFFGKRFRNSADGDKTAQVKAIDTRVWLKLVQMTVKRGGNFVSLYPNEVASENGNYKVTAWFPSSSDAEYKDIYLEEPRIEVTAAEKKGNFLYIKYRLTSVNETAVAGVEKRTEVHLIMP
;
A
#
# COMPACT_ATOMS: atom_id res chain seq x y z
N MET A 1 2.51 -37.84 4.83
CA MET A 1 3.09 -39.08 5.41
C MET A 1 4.47 -38.80 5.96
N LYS A 2 4.58 -38.63 7.28
CA LYS A 2 5.70 -39.01 8.16
C LYS A 2 5.29 -38.55 9.56
N LYS A 3 5.05 -39.53 10.42
CA LYS A 3 4.54 -39.40 11.79
C LYS A 3 5.76 -39.31 12.72
N ILE A 4 5.74 -38.41 13.70
CA ILE A 4 6.46 -38.64 14.97
C ILE A 4 5.43 -38.44 16.08
N ILE A 5 5.26 -39.53 16.82
CA ILE A 5 4.23 -39.75 17.83
C ILE A 5 4.77 -39.27 19.18
N LEU A 6 3.95 -38.47 19.84
CA LEU A 6 3.97 -38.17 21.27
C LEU A 6 3.49 -39.40 22.04
N ALA A 7 4.20 -39.85 23.07
CA ALA A 7 3.67 -40.83 24.02
C ALA A 7 4.12 -40.50 25.44
N ALA A 8 3.18 -39.91 26.19
CA ALA A 8 3.17 -39.90 27.64
C ALA A 8 2.54 -41.21 28.15
N ALA A 9 3.07 -41.76 29.24
CA ALA A 9 2.40 -42.82 29.98
C ALA A 9 2.59 -42.57 31.48
N ILE A 10 1.47 -42.30 32.15
CA ILE A 10 1.26 -42.36 33.60
C ILE A 10 0.34 -43.56 33.84
N CYS A 11 0.66 -44.39 34.84
CA CYS A 11 -0.26 -45.16 35.70
C CYS A 11 0.63 -45.86 36.76
N VAL A 12 0.70 -45.38 38.00
CA VAL A 12 -0.17 -45.68 39.16
C VAL A 12 -0.23 -47.17 39.50
N PHE A 13 0.32 -47.47 40.68
CA PHE A 13 0.37 -48.76 41.37
C PHE A 13 -1.00 -49.17 41.95
N PHE A 14 -1.22 -50.49 42.03
CA PHE A 14 -2.03 -51.12 43.10
C PHE A 14 -1.31 -52.36 43.68
N ALA A 15 -1.07 -52.26 45.00
CA ALA A 15 -1.19 -53.24 46.09
C ALA A 15 -0.76 -54.73 45.91
N ALA A 16 0.12 -55.18 46.83
CA ALA A 16 -0.11 -56.25 47.84
C ALA A 16 1.28 -56.68 48.42
N CYS A 17 1.61 -56.37 49.67
CA CYS A 17 1.39 -57.16 50.90
C CYS A 17 2.21 -58.46 51.03
N GLY A 18 2.96 -58.54 52.14
CA GLY A 18 3.68 -59.70 52.66
C GLY A 18 5.20 -59.45 52.67
N GLY A 19 5.93 -59.52 53.77
CA GLY A 19 5.67 -59.87 55.17
C GLY A 19 7.00 -59.69 55.91
N ASP A 20 6.90 -59.51 57.23
CA ASP A 20 7.95 -59.29 58.22
C ASP A 20 9.25 -60.08 58.05
N ASP A 21 10.39 -59.44 58.34
CA ASP A 21 11.23 -59.74 59.52
C ASP A 21 12.61 -59.06 59.45
N GLY A 22 13.04 -58.46 60.56
CA GLY A 22 14.47 -58.37 60.90
C GLY A 22 15.12 -56.99 60.94
N LEU A 23 15.19 -56.43 62.16
CA LEU A 23 15.88 -55.21 62.58
C LEU A 23 17.41 -55.20 62.31
N THR A 24 17.94 -54.12 61.72
CA THR A 24 19.03 -53.26 62.25
C THR A 24 19.37 -52.09 61.30
N PRO A 25 19.79 -50.92 61.81
CA PRO A 25 19.75 -49.65 61.08
C PRO A 25 21.03 -49.36 60.29
N THR A 26 20.87 -48.92 59.03
CA THR A 26 21.94 -48.32 58.21
C THR A 26 21.46 -46.96 57.68
N PRO A 27 22.37 -46.02 57.36
CA PRO A 27 22.40 -44.68 57.92
C PRO A 27 21.37 -43.74 57.31
N GLN A 28 20.82 -42.83 58.13
CA GLN A 28 20.13 -41.64 57.65
C GLN A 28 21.06 -40.88 56.69
N LYS A 29 20.72 -40.93 55.40
CA LYS A 29 21.14 -39.93 54.42
C LYS A 29 20.69 -38.57 54.97
N PRO A 30 21.55 -37.55 55.06
CA PRO A 30 21.15 -36.23 55.53
C PRO A 30 19.97 -35.74 54.66
N PRO A 31 18.98 -35.04 55.24
CA PRO A 31 17.92 -34.45 54.45
C PRO A 31 18.59 -33.52 53.44
N THR A 32 18.25 -33.71 52.16
CA THR A 32 18.60 -32.75 51.11
C THR A 32 18.08 -31.40 51.55
N GLN A 33 19.03 -30.57 51.95
CA GLN A 33 18.88 -29.18 52.28
C GLN A 33 18.01 -28.54 51.20
N GLY A 34 16.80 -28.11 51.55
CA GLY A 34 15.95 -27.37 50.63
C GLY A 34 16.72 -26.15 50.16
N GLU A 35 17.15 -26.14 48.90
CA GLU A 35 17.73 -24.97 48.29
C GLU A 35 16.75 -23.82 48.48
N THR A 36 17.18 -22.84 49.26
CA THR A 36 16.51 -21.58 49.47
C THR A 36 16.15 -20.99 48.11
N THR A 37 14.84 -20.90 47.84
CA THR A 37 14.21 -20.27 46.66
C THR A 37 14.35 -18.74 46.73
N GLU A 38 15.54 -18.27 47.07
CA GLU A 38 15.85 -16.84 47.20
C GLU A 38 16.20 -16.29 45.81
N VAL A 39 15.57 -15.17 45.47
CA VAL A 39 15.81 -14.46 44.22
C VAL A 39 17.07 -13.60 44.41
N LYS A 40 18.08 -13.84 43.58
CA LYS A 40 19.34 -13.09 43.58
C LYS A 40 19.32 -12.04 42.47
N ALA A 41 20.19 -11.03 42.57
CA ALA A 41 20.36 -10.01 41.52
C ALA A 41 20.61 -10.62 40.13
N ALA A 42 21.43 -11.67 40.06
CA ALA A 42 21.73 -12.38 38.82
C ALA A 42 20.47 -13.01 38.16
N ASP A 43 19.52 -13.49 38.97
CA ASP A 43 18.26 -14.04 38.47
C ASP A 43 17.43 -12.93 37.79
N ILE A 44 17.44 -11.72 38.35
CA ILE A 44 16.73 -10.56 37.79
C ILE A 44 17.41 -10.02 36.53
N VAL A 45 18.75 -10.00 36.49
CA VAL A 45 19.49 -9.64 35.26
C VAL A 45 19.14 -10.59 34.11
N LYS A 46 19.07 -11.90 34.40
CA LYS A 46 18.62 -12.91 33.43
C LYS A 46 17.14 -12.79 33.08
N TYR A 47 16.29 -12.42 34.05
CA TYR A 47 14.85 -12.24 33.84
C TYR A 47 14.56 -11.20 32.75
N PHE A 48 15.23 -10.03 32.81
CA PHE A 48 15.03 -8.98 31.82
C PHE A 48 15.85 -9.18 30.55
N ASN A 49 17.03 -9.82 30.66
CA ASN A 49 17.92 -10.12 29.54
C ASN A 49 18.08 -8.94 28.56
N LEU A 50 18.35 -7.76 29.12
CA LEU A 50 18.36 -6.51 28.35
C LEU A 50 19.55 -6.47 27.39
N ASP A 51 19.29 -6.05 26.16
CA ASP A 51 20.32 -5.84 25.15
C ASP A 51 21.24 -4.68 25.56
N LYS A 52 22.55 -4.94 25.54
CA LYS A 52 23.60 -4.01 25.95
C LYS A 52 23.85 -2.91 24.92
N GLN A 53 23.34 -3.06 23.69
CA GLN A 53 23.35 -2.00 22.68
C GLN A 53 22.33 -0.89 22.97
N LEU A 54 21.35 -1.14 23.85
CA LEU A 54 20.41 -0.11 24.28
C LEU A 54 21.11 0.94 25.13
N ASN A 55 20.68 2.19 25.00
CA ASN A 55 21.03 3.21 26.00
C ASN A 55 20.26 2.96 27.31
N VAL A 56 20.70 3.61 28.39
CA VAL A 56 20.13 3.43 29.73
C VAL A 56 18.63 3.70 29.77
N TYR A 57 18.14 4.76 29.12
CA TYR A 57 16.72 5.08 29.06
C TYR A 57 15.91 3.96 28.40
N GLN A 58 16.32 3.51 27.21
CA GLN A 58 15.66 2.43 26.47
C GLN A 58 15.66 1.12 27.26
N ALA A 59 16.77 0.78 27.91
CA ALA A 59 16.89 -0.41 28.74
C ALA A 59 15.92 -0.37 29.95
N ILE A 60 15.80 0.80 30.60
CA ILE A 60 14.85 1.01 31.70
C ILE A 60 13.41 0.88 31.22
N GLU A 61 13.04 1.52 30.12
CA GLU A 61 11.66 1.45 29.60
C GLU A 61 11.29 0.02 29.18
N LYS A 62 12.24 -0.71 28.59
CA LYS A 62 12.05 -2.14 28.28
C LYS A 62 11.85 -2.98 29.54
N ALA A 63 12.63 -2.74 30.60
CA ALA A 63 12.46 -3.45 31.87
C ALA A 63 11.10 -3.14 32.53
N LYS A 64 10.64 -1.89 32.48
CA LYS A 64 9.32 -1.50 33.00
C LYS A 64 8.16 -2.12 32.23
N ALA A 65 8.32 -2.33 30.93
CA ALA A 65 7.31 -2.99 30.09
C ALA A 65 7.30 -4.52 30.27
N ASP A 66 8.39 -5.11 30.75
CA ASP A 66 8.61 -6.56 30.82
C ASP A 66 8.22 -7.14 32.20
N LEU A 67 6.96 -6.96 32.57
CA LEU A 67 6.39 -7.48 33.81
C LEU A 67 5.74 -8.87 33.61
N GLY A 68 5.50 -9.57 34.72
CA GLY A 68 4.81 -10.85 34.73
C GLY A 68 5.71 -12.03 35.11
N LYS A 69 5.24 -13.24 34.76
CA LYS A 69 5.83 -14.50 35.20
C LYS A 69 6.81 -15.08 34.17
N LYS A 70 8.02 -15.43 34.61
CA LYS A 70 9.03 -16.17 33.83
C LYS A 70 9.72 -17.21 34.70
N THR A 71 10.23 -18.26 34.06
CA THR A 71 11.07 -19.27 34.72
C THR A 71 12.53 -18.99 34.40
N ILE A 72 13.34 -18.70 35.43
CA ILE A 72 14.78 -18.41 35.31
C ILE A 72 15.54 -19.42 36.15
N ASP A 73 16.45 -20.18 35.54
CA ASP A 73 17.24 -21.23 36.20
C ASP A 73 16.39 -22.17 37.10
N GLY A 74 15.19 -22.55 36.63
CA GLY A 74 14.26 -23.40 37.37
C GLY A 74 13.42 -22.70 38.45
N LYS A 75 13.62 -21.39 38.69
CA LYS A 75 12.82 -20.58 39.60
C LYS A 75 11.70 -19.87 38.86
N GLU A 76 10.47 -20.02 39.33
CA GLU A 76 9.33 -19.24 38.82
C GLU A 76 9.30 -17.87 39.50
N ILE A 77 9.58 -16.82 38.73
CA ILE A 77 9.67 -15.43 39.18
C ILE A 77 8.56 -14.63 38.50
N ASN A 78 7.72 -13.96 39.30
CA ASN A 78 6.70 -13.04 38.83
C ASN A 78 7.05 -11.60 39.24
N VAL A 79 7.51 -10.79 38.30
CA VAL A 79 7.83 -9.37 38.54
C VAL A 79 6.56 -8.54 38.41
N THR A 80 6.23 -7.75 39.44
CA THR A 80 5.01 -6.94 39.48
C THR A 80 5.27 -5.45 39.39
N ALA A 81 6.47 -4.98 39.74
CA ALA A 81 6.83 -3.58 39.62
C ALA A 81 8.34 -3.37 39.47
N VAL A 82 8.70 -2.34 38.70
CA VAL A 82 10.08 -1.91 38.44
C VAL A 82 10.15 -0.40 38.63
N ASN A 83 11.00 0.05 39.55
CA ASN A 83 11.22 1.46 39.83
C ASN A 83 12.69 1.82 39.66
N VAL A 84 12.98 3.01 39.12
CA VAL A 84 14.36 3.49 38.97
C VAL A 84 14.85 4.03 40.32
N VAL A 85 15.98 3.51 40.79
CA VAL A 85 16.66 3.99 42.00
C VAL A 85 17.76 4.98 41.63
N LYS A 86 18.58 4.61 40.63
CA LYS A 86 19.69 5.42 40.14
C LYS A 86 19.83 5.27 38.64
N ARG A 87 20.24 6.34 37.96
CA ARG A 87 20.50 6.40 36.53
C ARG A 87 21.79 7.19 36.29
N ASP A 88 22.71 6.64 35.50
CA ASP A 88 23.93 7.30 35.06
C ASP A 88 24.16 6.99 33.58
N ASP A 89 23.64 7.86 32.72
CA ASP A 89 23.71 7.70 31.26
C ASP A 89 25.14 7.79 30.73
N GLN A 90 26.00 8.58 31.38
CA GLN A 90 27.40 8.73 30.98
C GLN A 90 28.20 7.46 31.24
N LYS A 91 27.91 6.75 32.34
CA LYS A 91 28.55 5.47 32.64
C LYS A 91 27.86 4.28 31.99
N GLY A 92 26.66 4.44 31.44
CA GLY A 92 25.89 3.35 30.88
C GLY A 92 25.40 2.39 31.98
N THR A 93 25.05 2.95 33.15
CA THR A 93 24.65 2.17 34.32
C THR A 93 23.36 2.69 34.96
N PHE A 94 22.61 1.79 35.59
CA PHE A 94 21.41 2.13 36.35
C PHE A 94 21.12 1.07 37.40
N THR A 95 20.33 1.46 38.41
CA THR A 95 19.86 0.56 39.48
C THR A 95 18.34 0.56 39.46
N LEU A 96 17.75 -0.64 39.40
CA LEU A 96 16.30 -0.82 39.48
C LEU A 96 15.93 -1.47 40.81
N LYS A 97 14.90 -0.94 41.47
CA LYS A 97 14.17 -1.64 42.52
C LYS A 97 13.11 -2.51 41.88
N VAL A 98 13.31 -3.81 41.93
CA VAL A 98 12.45 -4.83 41.30
C VAL A 98 11.70 -5.55 42.39
N THR A 99 10.37 -5.56 42.27
CA THR A 99 9.46 -6.19 43.25
C THR A 99 8.62 -7.24 42.58
N GLY A 100 8.38 -8.34 43.30
CA GLY A 100 7.65 -9.47 42.76
C GLY A 100 7.46 -10.60 43.76
N VAL A 101 7.09 -11.75 43.23
CA VAL A 101 6.91 -12.99 43.99
C VAL A 101 7.67 -14.11 43.31
N ALA A 102 8.44 -14.89 44.07
CA ALA A 102 9.04 -16.14 43.59
C ALA A 102 8.40 -17.33 44.33
N GLY A 103 7.72 -18.20 43.58
CA GLY A 103 6.82 -19.19 44.14
C GLY A 103 5.70 -18.53 44.98
N LYS A 104 5.82 -18.57 46.31
CA LYS A 104 4.89 -17.94 47.27
C LYS A 104 5.52 -16.83 48.11
N LYS A 105 6.80 -16.53 47.93
CA LYS A 105 7.53 -15.55 48.76
C LYS A 105 7.68 -14.23 48.02
N PRO A 106 7.26 -13.10 48.61
CA PRO A 106 7.52 -11.79 48.03
C PRO A 106 9.01 -11.46 48.11
N PHE A 107 9.50 -10.69 47.13
CA PHE A 107 10.84 -10.13 47.14
C PHE A 107 10.82 -8.67 46.68
N GLY A 108 11.83 -7.93 47.12
CA GLY A 108 12.14 -6.59 46.64
C GLY A 108 13.65 -6.43 46.66
N LEU A 109 14.27 -6.24 45.50
CA LEU A 109 15.71 -6.14 45.38
C LEU A 109 16.11 -4.94 44.54
N ASP A 110 17.16 -4.25 44.96
CA ASP A 110 17.85 -3.26 44.15
C ASP A 110 18.90 -4.01 43.31
N VAL A 111 18.79 -3.90 41.99
CA VAL A 111 19.62 -4.64 41.03
C VAL A 111 20.37 -3.64 40.17
N ASP A 112 21.70 -3.75 40.16
CA ASP A 112 22.56 -2.96 39.32
C ASP A 112 22.68 -3.54 37.90
N PHE A 113 22.56 -2.66 36.92
CA PHE A 113 22.67 -2.95 35.50
C PHE A 113 23.80 -2.11 34.93
N THR A 114 24.77 -2.76 34.28
CA THR A 114 25.97 -2.11 33.73
C THR A 114 26.25 -2.53 32.29
N GLY A 115 27.10 -1.77 31.60
CA GLY A 115 27.58 -2.08 30.24
C GLY A 115 26.60 -1.71 29.13
N PHE A 116 25.71 -0.76 29.36
CA PHE A 116 24.79 -0.23 28.33
C PHE A 116 25.45 0.90 27.54
N ALA A 117 24.86 1.27 26.41
CA ALA A 117 25.39 2.33 25.57
C ALA A 117 25.50 3.65 26.36
N GLN A 118 26.71 4.20 26.37
CA GLN A 118 27.05 5.42 27.10
C GLN A 118 26.66 6.65 26.31
N LYS A 119 26.14 7.65 27.01
CA LYS A 119 25.86 8.95 26.44
C LYS A 119 27.18 9.71 26.17
N PRO A 120 27.42 10.16 24.93
CA PRO A 120 28.56 11.03 24.61
C PRO A 120 28.54 12.35 25.39
N ALA A 121 29.70 13.03 25.43
CA ALA A 121 29.78 14.38 25.96
C ALA A 121 28.89 15.35 25.16
N ASP A 122 28.42 16.43 25.80
CA ASP A 122 27.51 17.38 25.15
C ASP A 122 28.06 17.97 23.84
N GLN A 123 29.39 18.17 23.76
CA GLN A 123 30.07 18.59 22.54
C GLN A 123 29.89 17.58 21.39
N ASP A 124 30.04 16.29 21.68
CA ASP A 124 29.86 15.22 20.71
C ASP A 124 28.39 15.04 20.35
N MET A 125 27.48 15.14 21.33
CA MET A 125 26.03 15.16 21.12
C MET A 125 25.63 16.21 20.07
N ALA A 126 26.19 17.42 20.14
CA ALA A 126 25.93 18.47 19.15
C ALA A 126 26.66 18.24 17.81
N MET A 127 27.96 17.92 17.85
CA MET A 127 28.82 17.91 16.66
C MET A 127 28.71 16.64 15.80
N ARG A 128 28.15 15.57 16.35
CA ARG A 128 28.08 14.24 15.71
C ARG A 128 26.66 13.70 15.63
N ALA A 129 25.67 14.58 15.80
CA ALA A 129 24.27 14.26 15.58
C ALA A 129 24.03 13.80 14.14
N VAL A 130 23.29 12.71 13.99
CA VAL A 130 22.82 12.14 12.72
C VAL A 130 21.32 11.92 12.85
N ALA A 131 20.59 12.20 11.79
CA ALA A 131 19.14 12.05 11.75
C ALA A 131 18.73 10.85 10.90
N LYS A 132 17.69 10.16 11.35
CA LYS A 132 16.99 9.11 10.58
C LYS A 132 15.49 9.27 10.79
N TRP A 133 14.68 9.00 9.78
CA TRP A 133 13.25 8.82 10.01
C TRP A 133 13.03 7.65 10.98
N LYS A 134 12.13 7.84 11.93
CA LYS A 134 11.74 6.80 12.90
C LYS A 134 11.19 5.58 12.18
N ASP A 135 11.53 4.41 12.67
CA ASP A 135 10.96 3.17 12.16
C ASP A 135 9.46 3.12 12.47
N GLY A 136 8.65 2.74 11.47
CA GLY A 136 7.19 2.66 11.60
C GLY A 136 6.43 3.97 11.39
N VAL A 137 7.11 5.10 11.18
CA VAL A 137 6.48 6.39 10.85
C VAL A 137 6.32 6.52 9.34
N ASP A 138 5.13 6.93 8.88
CA ASP A 138 4.91 7.25 7.47
C ASP A 138 5.28 8.71 7.19
N TYR A 139 6.59 8.99 7.18
CA TYR A 139 7.10 10.35 7.02
C TYR A 139 6.62 11.02 5.71
N LEU A 140 6.30 10.25 4.67
CA LEU A 140 5.77 10.80 3.41
C LEU A 140 4.35 11.36 3.56
N SER A 141 3.62 10.96 4.59
CA SER A 141 2.28 11.47 4.90
C SER A 141 2.27 12.39 6.12
N GLU A 142 3.14 12.15 7.08
CA GLU A 142 3.14 12.86 8.36
C GLU A 142 4.06 14.10 8.37
N PHE A 143 5.19 14.06 7.64
CA PHE A 143 6.07 15.23 7.55
C PHE A 143 5.52 16.23 6.54
N ASP A 144 5.24 17.45 7.00
CA ASP A 144 4.73 18.58 6.20
C ASP A 144 5.78 19.15 5.21
N PHE A 145 6.21 18.33 4.25
CA PHE A 145 7.23 18.72 3.27
C PHE A 145 6.77 19.86 2.37
N ASP A 146 5.47 19.96 2.07
CA ASP A 146 4.93 21.01 1.20
C ASP A 146 5.13 22.41 1.81
N THR A 147 4.92 22.56 3.13
CA THR A 147 5.17 23.83 3.83
C THR A 147 6.65 24.22 3.79
N LEU A 148 7.56 23.25 3.89
CA LEU A 148 8.99 23.51 3.77
C LEU A 148 9.38 23.89 2.34
N PHE A 149 9.01 23.05 1.38
CA PHE A 149 9.53 23.10 0.03
C PHE A 149 8.85 24.16 -0.84
N ARG A 150 7.51 24.17 -0.87
CA ARG A 150 6.74 25.07 -1.72
C ARG A 150 6.55 26.44 -1.08
N LEU A 151 6.28 26.48 0.23
CA LEU A 151 5.99 27.73 0.93
C LEU A 151 7.24 28.39 1.54
N ASN A 152 8.39 27.70 1.58
CA ASN A 152 9.62 28.18 2.22
C ASN A 152 9.41 28.64 3.68
N LYS A 153 8.47 28.02 4.41
CA LYS A 153 8.18 28.34 5.82
C LYS A 153 8.81 27.32 6.73
N THR A 154 9.54 27.77 7.76
CA THR A 154 10.36 26.88 8.60
C THR A 154 9.95 26.85 10.07
N ASP A 155 9.12 27.80 10.53
CA ASP A 155 8.79 28.00 11.96
C ASP A 155 8.20 26.77 12.65
N LYS A 156 7.49 25.93 11.90
CA LYS A 156 6.84 24.70 12.41
C LYS A 156 7.83 23.58 12.73
N PHE A 157 9.01 23.55 12.11
CA PHE A 157 9.96 22.44 12.21
C PHE A 157 10.85 22.54 13.46
N THR A 158 10.20 22.55 14.62
CA THR A 158 10.85 22.63 15.94
C THR A 158 11.41 21.26 16.37
N ALA A 159 12.18 21.25 17.46
CA ALA A 159 12.63 20.02 18.11
C ALA A 159 11.45 19.13 18.53
N GLU A 160 10.40 19.73 19.09
CA GLU A 160 9.19 19.00 19.47
C GLU A 160 8.50 18.35 18.25
N TYR A 161 8.37 19.09 17.15
CA TYR A 161 7.80 18.56 15.92
C TYR A 161 8.63 17.41 15.34
N LEU A 162 9.94 17.60 15.17
CA LEU A 162 10.81 16.56 14.61
C LEU A 162 10.94 15.34 15.53
N SER A 163 10.90 15.51 16.85
CA SER A 163 10.98 14.39 17.81
C SER A 163 9.86 13.35 17.62
N LYS A 164 8.75 13.70 16.96
CA LYS A 164 7.65 12.79 16.66
C LYS A 164 7.97 11.86 15.49
N LEU A 165 8.84 12.30 14.57
CA LEU A 165 9.07 11.66 13.27
C LEU A 165 10.51 11.18 13.06
N VAL A 166 11.46 11.69 13.84
CA VAL A 166 12.91 11.57 13.61
C VAL A 166 13.60 11.02 14.84
N ASP A 167 14.50 10.07 14.62
CA ASP A 167 15.51 9.66 15.60
C ASP A 167 16.78 10.46 15.36
N LEU A 168 17.27 11.12 16.41
CA LEU A 168 18.62 11.66 16.44
C LEU A 168 19.53 10.69 17.17
N THR A 169 20.66 10.38 16.56
CA THR A 169 21.73 9.60 17.18
C THR A 169 23.02 10.41 17.20
N SER A 170 23.89 10.16 18.17
CA SER A 170 25.25 10.68 18.19
C SER A 170 26.24 9.58 18.57
N SER A 171 27.53 9.85 18.38
CA SER A 171 28.63 8.95 18.72
C SER A 171 29.69 9.71 19.50
N ALA A 172 30.55 8.99 20.20
CA ALA A 172 31.78 9.56 20.73
C ALA A 172 32.74 9.98 19.59
N ALA A 173 33.75 10.79 19.92
CA ALA A 173 34.71 11.31 18.95
C ALA A 173 35.40 10.24 18.07
N ASP A 174 35.65 9.06 18.62
CA ASP A 174 36.25 7.89 17.94
C ASP A 174 35.25 7.09 17.08
N GLY A 175 33.98 7.50 17.05
CA GLY A 175 32.91 6.81 16.33
C GLY A 175 32.28 5.64 17.09
N SER A 176 32.73 5.35 18.30
CA SER A 176 32.09 4.36 19.18
C SER A 176 30.82 4.92 19.83
N ASN A 177 30.08 4.06 20.53
CA ASN A 177 28.96 4.43 21.40
C ASN A 177 27.84 5.21 20.68
N HIS A 178 27.14 4.54 19.77
CA HIS A 178 25.96 5.09 19.13
C HIS A 178 24.83 5.26 20.15
N TYR A 179 24.53 6.50 20.49
CA TYR A 179 23.53 6.89 21.47
C TYR A 179 22.36 7.57 20.79
N THR A 180 21.15 7.04 20.99
CA THR A 180 19.91 7.67 20.51
C THR A 180 19.41 8.70 21.52
N PHE A 181 18.97 9.87 21.06
CA PHE A 181 18.45 10.94 21.89
C PHE A 181 17.19 10.48 22.63
N THR A 182 17.16 10.74 23.94
CA THR A 182 16.01 10.48 24.81
C THR A 182 15.09 11.71 24.89
N PRO A 183 13.89 11.62 25.49
CA PRO A 183 13.05 12.80 25.72
C PRO A 183 13.77 13.92 26.48
N ASP A 184 14.62 13.57 27.46
CA ASP A 184 15.42 14.53 28.22
C ASP A 184 16.46 15.25 27.34
N ASP A 185 16.95 14.58 26.30
CA ASP A 185 17.90 15.16 25.34
C ASP A 185 17.19 16.07 24.35
N TRP A 186 16.04 15.65 23.82
CA TRP A 186 15.20 16.47 22.95
C TRP A 186 14.76 17.77 23.63
N ALA A 187 14.49 17.75 24.95
CA ALA A 187 14.19 18.94 25.73
C ALA A 187 15.35 19.95 25.80
N LYS A 188 16.59 19.50 25.56
CA LYS A 188 17.81 20.33 25.48
C LYS A 188 18.20 20.67 24.04
N THR A 189 17.42 20.23 23.06
CA THR A 189 17.70 20.41 21.64
C THR A 189 16.88 21.55 21.07
N THR A 190 17.54 22.40 20.30
CA THR A 190 16.92 23.37 19.42
C THR A 190 17.23 23.01 17.97
N ILE A 191 16.22 23.09 17.11
CA ILE A 191 16.33 22.89 15.66
C ILE A 191 16.26 24.26 14.97
N SER A 192 17.13 24.47 13.99
CA SER A 192 17.19 25.72 13.21
C SER A 192 17.70 25.45 11.80
N ASP A 193 17.64 26.44 10.91
CA ASP A 193 18.18 26.35 9.54
C ASP A 193 17.64 25.14 8.75
N VAL A 194 16.33 24.88 8.89
CA VAL A 194 15.64 23.78 8.23
C VAL A 194 15.46 24.12 6.76
N ARG A 195 15.93 23.26 5.86
CA ARG A 195 15.88 23.49 4.41
C ARG A 195 15.85 22.19 3.64
N TYR A 196 15.37 22.24 2.41
CA TYR A 196 15.50 21.15 1.45
C TYR A 196 16.69 21.38 0.53
N VAL A 197 17.51 20.34 0.32
CA VAL A 197 18.63 20.33 -0.61
C VAL A 197 18.40 19.22 -1.65
N PRO A 198 18.22 19.55 -2.94
CA PRO A 198 17.98 18.55 -3.96
C PRO A 198 19.25 17.73 -4.24
N SER A 199 19.09 16.40 -4.37
CA SER A 199 20.14 15.51 -4.86
C SER A 199 20.01 15.30 -6.38
N ASN A 200 18.77 15.30 -6.88
CA ASN A 200 18.43 15.24 -8.30
C ASN A 200 17.03 15.86 -8.51
N SER A 201 16.45 15.70 -9.71
CA SER A 201 15.12 16.21 -10.05
C SER A 201 13.95 15.55 -9.32
N HIS A 202 14.16 14.46 -8.58
CA HIS A 202 13.12 13.62 -7.95
C HIS A 202 13.29 13.44 -6.43
N SER A 203 14.52 13.60 -5.91
CA SER A 203 14.81 13.34 -4.51
C SER A 203 15.86 14.31 -3.95
N GLY A 204 15.92 14.38 -2.63
CA GLY A 204 16.87 15.22 -1.93
C GLY A 204 16.87 14.94 -0.43
N HIS A 205 17.32 15.92 0.34
CA HIS A 205 17.44 15.82 1.78
C HIS A 205 16.83 17.03 2.47
N VAL A 206 16.06 16.78 3.53
CA VAL A 206 15.75 17.80 4.53
C VAL A 206 16.94 17.90 5.46
N MET A 207 17.59 19.07 5.49
CA MET A 207 18.72 19.36 6.35
C MET A 207 18.33 20.36 7.42
N PHE A 208 18.96 20.27 8.59
CA PHE A 208 18.74 21.20 9.69
C PHE A 208 19.94 21.22 10.64
N THR A 209 20.09 22.32 11.38
CA THR A 209 21.11 22.47 12.42
C THR A 209 20.55 22.03 13.77
N VAL A 210 21.27 21.15 14.44
CA VAL A 210 21.03 20.75 15.84
C VAL A 210 21.90 21.61 16.75
N THR A 211 21.26 22.30 17.70
CA THR A 211 21.94 22.92 18.85
C THR A 211 21.53 22.13 20.08
N TYR A 212 22.49 21.52 20.76
CA TYR A 212 22.22 20.69 21.93
C TYR A 212 22.90 21.30 23.16
N ASN A 213 22.11 21.54 24.21
CA ASN A 213 22.54 22.19 25.45
C ASN A 213 23.32 23.52 25.22
N GLY A 214 22.86 24.33 24.26
CA GLY A 214 23.50 25.59 23.87
C GLY A 214 24.71 25.45 22.94
N ILE A 215 25.21 24.24 22.68
CA ILE A 215 26.32 23.98 21.76
C ILE A 215 25.76 23.80 20.36
N LYS A 216 26.16 24.67 19.44
CA LYS A 216 25.78 24.57 18.03
C LYS A 216 26.55 23.43 17.36
N GLY A 217 25.82 22.51 16.75
CA GLY A 217 26.38 21.40 15.99
C GLY A 217 26.96 21.83 14.64
N LYS A 218 27.35 20.83 13.85
CA LYS A 218 27.89 21.04 12.50
C LYS A 218 26.84 21.65 11.57
N THR A 219 27.30 22.54 10.71
CA THR A 219 26.48 23.23 9.70
C THR A 219 26.99 22.94 8.28
N GLY A 220 26.21 23.30 7.27
CA GLY A 220 26.55 23.10 5.86
C GLY A 220 26.18 21.71 5.33
N ASN A 221 26.35 21.50 4.03
CA ASN A 221 25.77 20.37 3.31
C ASN A 221 26.37 19.00 3.67
N ASN A 222 27.61 18.96 4.15
CA ASN A 222 28.32 17.73 4.50
C ASN A 222 28.41 17.48 6.01
N GLY A 223 27.87 18.39 6.82
CA GLY A 223 28.00 18.37 8.28
C GLY A 223 26.68 18.38 9.03
N SER A 224 25.63 18.97 8.47
CA SER A 224 24.33 19.04 9.14
C SER A 224 23.62 17.67 9.09
N PRO A 225 22.88 17.28 10.14
CA PRO A 225 21.93 16.19 10.06
C PRO A 225 21.03 16.33 8.82
N SER A 226 20.80 15.21 8.14
CA SER A 226 20.04 15.17 6.89
C SER A 226 19.09 13.96 6.86
N LEU A 227 17.91 14.18 6.30
CA LEU A 227 16.86 13.18 6.14
C LEU A 227 16.53 13.03 4.67
N ALA A 228 16.78 11.85 4.10
CA ALA A 228 16.44 11.58 2.70
C ALA A 228 14.92 11.66 2.49
N ILE A 229 14.50 12.30 1.40
CA ILE A 229 13.10 12.37 1.00
C ILE A 229 12.97 12.24 -0.51
N ASP A 230 12.02 11.42 -0.95
CA ASP A 230 11.57 11.34 -2.32
C ASP A 230 10.39 12.28 -2.49
N LYS A 231 10.59 13.40 -3.19
CA LYS A 231 9.53 14.41 -3.37
C LYS A 231 8.43 13.89 -4.28
N ASN A 232 8.75 13.03 -5.25
CA ASN A 232 7.76 12.44 -6.13
C ASN A 232 6.84 11.50 -5.36
N ALA A 233 7.41 10.66 -4.48
CA ALA A 233 6.63 9.79 -3.61
C ALA A 233 5.78 10.59 -2.61
N TYR A 234 6.33 11.65 -2.01
CA TYR A 234 5.60 12.55 -1.13
C TYR A 234 4.37 13.16 -1.82
N TYR A 235 4.57 13.78 -2.98
CA TYR A 235 3.48 14.43 -3.71
C TYR A 235 2.50 13.43 -4.32
N ALA A 236 2.95 12.24 -4.74
CA ALA A 236 2.05 11.19 -5.22
C ALA A 236 1.04 10.75 -4.15
N LYS A 237 1.44 10.71 -2.87
CA LYS A 237 0.52 10.40 -1.74
C LYS A 237 -0.54 11.46 -1.48
N GLN A 238 -0.36 12.68 -2.00
CA GLN A 238 -1.38 13.74 -1.92
C GLN A 238 -2.51 13.56 -2.95
N PHE A 239 -2.38 12.58 -3.84
CA PHE A 239 -3.36 12.24 -4.85
C PHE A 239 -4.02 10.91 -4.53
N THR A 240 -5.33 10.82 -4.75
CA THR A 240 -6.10 9.58 -4.63
C THR A 240 -6.91 9.36 -5.88
N VAL A 241 -6.92 8.13 -6.39
CA VAL A 241 -7.79 7.76 -7.53
C VAL A 241 -9.22 7.54 -7.03
N ASP A 242 -10.19 8.19 -7.67
CA ASP A 242 -11.61 7.98 -7.39
C ASP A 242 -12.14 6.77 -8.19
N THR A 243 -12.03 5.59 -7.58
CA THR A 243 -12.53 4.35 -8.19
C THR A 243 -14.05 4.31 -8.31
N GLN A 244 -14.79 5.04 -7.46
CA GLN A 244 -16.26 5.12 -7.56
C GLN A 244 -16.65 5.94 -8.78
N ALA A 245 -15.97 7.05 -9.04
CA ALA A 245 -16.14 7.81 -10.27
C ALA A 245 -15.74 6.97 -11.50
N ALA A 246 -14.57 6.32 -11.46
CA ALA A 246 -14.09 5.48 -12.56
C ALA A 246 -15.06 4.33 -12.91
N SER A 247 -15.72 3.72 -11.93
CA SER A 247 -16.65 2.60 -12.13
C SER A 247 -17.86 2.90 -13.02
N LYS A 248 -18.14 4.18 -13.27
CA LYS A 248 -19.23 4.63 -14.15
C LYS A 248 -18.87 4.57 -15.63
N PHE A 249 -17.58 4.43 -15.95
CA PHE A 249 -17.04 4.63 -17.28
C PHE A 249 -16.27 3.42 -17.80
N TYR A 250 -16.28 3.21 -19.11
CA TYR A 250 -15.38 2.24 -19.75
C TYR A 250 -14.00 2.85 -20.02
N MET A 251 -12.96 2.08 -19.72
CA MET A 251 -11.56 2.56 -19.76
C MET A 251 -11.13 3.07 -21.14
N ARG A 252 -11.44 2.36 -22.23
CA ARG A 252 -10.96 2.74 -23.57
C ARG A 252 -11.48 4.10 -24.02
N GLY A 253 -12.76 4.43 -23.78
CA GLY A 253 -13.28 5.75 -24.15
C GLY A 253 -12.72 6.85 -23.26
N VAL A 254 -12.60 6.61 -21.95
CA VAL A 254 -11.89 7.51 -21.03
C VAL A 254 -10.46 7.76 -21.52
N TYR A 255 -9.72 6.71 -21.90
CA TYR A 255 -8.36 6.85 -22.42
C TYR A 255 -8.31 7.74 -23.67
N ARG A 256 -9.22 7.53 -24.63
CA ARG A 256 -9.29 8.33 -25.86
C ARG A 256 -9.66 9.79 -25.57
N GLN A 257 -10.51 10.04 -24.59
CA GLN A 257 -11.07 11.35 -24.25
C GLN A 257 -10.57 11.88 -22.89
N LEU A 258 -9.36 11.50 -22.50
CA LEU A 258 -8.85 11.63 -21.12
C LEU A 258 -8.96 13.05 -20.57
N ALA A 259 -8.73 14.08 -21.39
CA ALA A 259 -8.82 15.48 -20.99
C ALA A 259 -10.20 15.84 -20.40
N ALA A 260 -11.28 15.20 -20.86
CA ALA A 260 -12.62 15.43 -20.35
C ALA A 260 -12.90 14.72 -19.01
N PHE A 261 -12.10 13.72 -18.65
CA PHE A 261 -12.40 12.84 -17.51
C PHE A 261 -11.41 12.96 -16.37
N TYR A 262 -10.11 13.10 -16.65
CA TYR A 262 -9.06 12.82 -15.65
C TYR A 262 -9.20 13.66 -14.37
N GLY A 263 -9.61 14.93 -14.49
CA GLY A 263 -9.84 15.80 -13.33
C GLY A 263 -10.92 15.28 -12.38
N SER A 264 -11.93 14.55 -12.88
CA SER A 264 -12.97 13.91 -12.06
C SER A 264 -12.57 12.55 -11.49
N LEU A 265 -11.46 11.97 -11.98
CA LEU A 265 -11.00 10.62 -11.62
C LEU A 265 -9.86 10.65 -10.58
N ILE A 266 -9.34 11.83 -10.26
CA ILE A 266 -8.30 12.04 -9.26
C ILE A 266 -8.78 13.07 -8.24
N LYS A 267 -8.48 12.82 -6.97
CA LYS A 267 -8.73 13.72 -5.84
C LYS A 267 -7.40 14.27 -5.36
N TYR A 268 -7.34 15.57 -5.17
CA TYR A 268 -6.19 16.29 -4.65
C TYR A 268 -6.64 17.66 -4.13
N ASP A 269 -5.74 18.41 -3.49
CA ASP A 269 -6.02 19.78 -3.08
C ASP A 269 -5.93 20.72 -4.29
N GLU A 270 -7.07 20.95 -4.94
CA GLU A 270 -7.19 21.84 -6.10
C GLU A 270 -6.83 23.29 -5.81
N THR A 271 -6.77 23.71 -4.55
CA THR A 271 -6.37 25.07 -4.17
C THR A 271 -4.86 25.23 -4.15
N LYS A 272 -4.11 24.13 -3.97
CA LYS A 272 -2.65 24.13 -3.88
C LYS A 272 -1.98 23.74 -5.18
N PHE A 273 -2.59 22.84 -5.94
CA PHE A 273 -1.91 22.14 -7.02
C PHE A 273 -2.61 22.28 -8.36
N ALA A 274 -1.81 22.27 -9.43
CA ALA A 274 -2.24 22.20 -10.81
C ALA A 274 -1.53 20.99 -11.48
N PRO A 275 -2.19 19.82 -11.58
CA PRO A 275 -1.62 18.67 -12.25
C PRO A 275 -1.67 18.84 -13.77
N LEU A 276 -0.55 18.61 -14.44
CA LEU A 276 -0.43 18.60 -15.89
C LEU A 276 -0.18 17.18 -16.38
N LEU A 277 -0.92 16.75 -17.40
CA LEU A 277 -0.72 15.45 -18.00
C LEU A 277 0.52 15.45 -18.89
N ALA A 278 1.57 14.72 -18.50
CA ALA A 278 2.79 14.57 -19.28
C ALA A 278 2.69 13.41 -20.27
N SER A 279 2.15 12.27 -19.84
CA SER A 279 1.91 11.11 -20.71
C SER A 279 0.81 10.22 -20.15
N LYS A 280 0.28 9.34 -21.00
CA LYS A 280 -0.71 8.33 -20.64
C LYS A 280 -0.38 7.01 -21.31
N GLN A 281 -0.65 5.91 -20.62
CA GLN A 281 -0.54 4.56 -21.16
C GLN A 281 -1.68 3.71 -20.61
N LYS A 282 -2.36 2.97 -21.47
CA LYS A 282 -3.42 2.03 -21.07
C LYS A 282 -2.87 0.63 -20.88
N ASN A 283 -3.56 -0.16 -20.06
CA ASN A 283 -3.42 -1.61 -20.01
C ASN A 283 -4.82 -2.22 -20.09
N ASP A 284 -5.10 -2.90 -21.21
CA ASP A 284 -6.38 -3.54 -21.45
C ASP A 284 -6.62 -4.78 -20.58
N GLY A 285 -5.58 -5.55 -20.31
CA GLY A 285 -5.67 -6.74 -19.45
C GLY A 285 -6.02 -6.39 -18.01
N ASP A 286 -5.46 -5.29 -17.49
CA ASP A 286 -5.72 -4.83 -16.12
C ASP A 286 -6.86 -3.81 -16.04
N ASN A 287 -7.50 -3.47 -17.17
CA ASN A 287 -8.52 -2.42 -17.29
C ASN A 287 -8.10 -1.13 -16.56
N SER A 288 -6.90 -0.61 -16.89
CA SER A 288 -6.29 0.52 -16.19
C SER A 288 -5.59 1.52 -17.11
N ILE A 289 -5.35 2.73 -16.60
CA ILE A 289 -4.61 3.79 -17.29
C ILE A 289 -3.55 4.34 -16.35
N ALA A 290 -2.28 4.21 -16.71
CA ALA A 290 -1.17 4.91 -16.09
C ALA A 290 -1.08 6.34 -16.64
N LEU A 291 -1.10 7.32 -15.74
CA LEU A 291 -0.97 8.74 -16.02
C LEU A 291 0.32 9.26 -15.43
N THR A 292 1.21 9.78 -16.25
CA THR A 292 2.35 10.56 -15.75
C THR A 292 1.90 11.99 -15.55
N ILE A 293 1.91 12.42 -14.29
CA ILE A 293 1.52 13.77 -13.87
C ILE A 293 2.79 14.57 -13.60
N LYS A 294 2.91 15.73 -14.25
CA LYS A 294 3.81 16.80 -13.86
C LYS A 294 3.04 17.75 -12.96
N LEU A 295 3.47 17.90 -11.71
CA LEU A 295 2.78 18.69 -10.71
C LEU A 295 3.39 20.09 -10.64
N THR A 296 2.56 21.13 -10.75
CA THR A 296 2.95 22.52 -10.49
C THR A 296 2.09 23.09 -9.36
N PRO A 297 2.55 24.16 -8.67
CA PRO A 297 1.70 24.86 -7.72
C PRO A 297 0.58 25.62 -8.44
N ARG A 298 -0.48 25.96 -7.70
CA ARG A 298 -1.59 26.80 -8.18
C ARG A 298 -1.43 28.27 -7.78
N ASP A 299 -0.20 28.76 -7.76
CA ASP A 299 0.14 30.17 -7.51
C ASP A 299 0.53 30.94 -8.79
N GLY A 300 0.42 30.29 -9.96
CA GLY A 300 0.77 30.85 -11.26
C GLY A 300 2.23 30.65 -11.65
N SER A 301 3.07 30.06 -10.78
CA SER A 301 4.42 29.66 -11.17
C SER A 301 4.41 28.33 -11.94
N GLU A 302 5.28 28.22 -12.94
CA GLU A 302 5.46 26.98 -13.73
C GLU A 302 6.54 26.05 -13.13
N THR A 303 6.94 26.31 -11.88
CA THR A 303 7.97 25.51 -11.23
C THR A 303 7.43 24.10 -10.94
N GLU A 304 8.15 23.11 -11.45
CA GLU A 304 7.80 21.71 -11.22
C GLU A 304 8.04 21.32 -9.76
N LEU A 305 6.97 20.92 -9.07
CA LEU A 305 7.05 20.37 -7.73
C LEU A 305 7.55 18.93 -7.78
N ALA A 306 6.92 18.11 -8.63
CA ALA A 306 7.20 16.69 -8.76
C ALA A 306 6.70 16.13 -10.09
N GLN A 307 7.19 14.95 -10.46
CA GLN A 307 6.65 14.15 -11.56
C GLN A 307 6.46 12.70 -11.11
N PHE A 308 5.23 12.19 -11.16
CA PHE A 308 4.90 10.85 -10.68
C PHE A 308 3.83 10.19 -11.54
N THR A 309 3.70 8.87 -11.41
CA THR A 309 2.68 8.10 -12.12
C THR A 309 1.51 7.76 -11.18
N LEU A 310 0.29 8.03 -11.65
CA LEU A 310 -0.96 7.57 -11.02
C LEU A 310 -1.61 6.51 -11.91
N THR A 311 -2.07 5.40 -11.32
CA THR A 311 -2.78 4.35 -12.06
C THR A 311 -4.28 4.47 -11.81
N LEU A 312 -5.01 4.99 -12.79
CA LEU A 312 -6.47 4.95 -12.81
C LEU A 312 -6.93 3.49 -12.97
N LYS A 313 -7.85 3.06 -12.11
CA LYS A 313 -8.37 1.69 -12.06
C LYS A 313 -9.80 1.67 -11.55
N GLY A 314 -10.44 0.51 -11.61
CA GLY A 314 -11.82 0.32 -11.17
C GLY A 314 -12.85 0.80 -12.20
N PHE A 315 -12.45 0.86 -13.48
CA PHE A 315 -13.37 1.12 -14.59
C PHE A 315 -14.38 -0.02 -14.76
N LYS A 316 -15.47 0.29 -15.46
CA LYS A 316 -16.49 -0.69 -15.83
C LYS A 316 -15.87 -1.83 -16.66
N PRO A 317 -16.15 -3.11 -16.34
CA PRO A 317 -15.67 -4.24 -17.14
C PRO A 317 -16.42 -4.32 -18.47
N LEU A 318 -15.77 -4.79 -19.53
CA LEU A 318 -16.39 -4.93 -20.85
C LEU A 318 -17.58 -5.90 -20.87
N GLU A 319 -17.67 -6.81 -19.90
CA GLU A 319 -18.81 -7.72 -19.74
C GLU A 319 -20.14 -6.98 -19.52
N ASP A 320 -20.11 -5.76 -18.95
CA ASP A 320 -21.32 -4.95 -18.75
C ASP A 320 -21.95 -4.51 -20.09
N LEU A 321 -21.18 -4.53 -21.19
CA LEU A 321 -21.70 -4.30 -22.55
C LEU A 321 -22.76 -5.35 -22.92
N ASN A 322 -22.78 -6.52 -22.28
CA ASN A 322 -23.85 -7.50 -22.47
C ASN A 322 -25.24 -6.93 -22.17
N ASN A 323 -25.35 -5.97 -21.25
CA ASN A 323 -26.63 -5.35 -20.89
C ASN A 323 -26.84 -3.97 -21.54
N GLU A 324 -25.76 -3.32 -21.96
CA GLU A 324 -25.82 -1.93 -22.43
C GLU A 324 -25.77 -1.80 -23.96
N TRP A 325 -25.05 -2.68 -24.66
CA TRP A 325 -24.80 -2.58 -26.10
C TRP A 325 -25.85 -3.34 -26.93
N ASN A 326 -26.30 -2.78 -28.05
CA ASN A 326 -27.25 -3.44 -28.94
C ASN A 326 -27.00 -3.10 -30.42
N ILE A 327 -27.38 -4.03 -31.31
CA ILE A 327 -27.43 -3.78 -32.76
C ILE A 327 -28.85 -3.98 -33.29
N ALA A 328 -29.28 -3.09 -34.17
CA ALA A 328 -30.58 -3.13 -34.81
C ALA A 328 -30.45 -3.02 -36.33
N GLY A 329 -31.46 -3.54 -37.04
CA GLY A 329 -31.61 -3.33 -38.48
C GLY A 329 -31.80 -1.84 -38.81
N LYS A 330 -31.11 -1.39 -39.85
CA LYS A 330 -31.36 -0.14 -40.58
C LYS A 330 -31.30 -0.41 -42.08
N THR A 331 -31.69 0.55 -42.92
CA THR A 331 -31.85 0.38 -44.37
C THR A 331 -30.72 -0.42 -45.03
N GLU A 332 -29.46 -0.10 -44.72
CA GLU A 332 -28.30 -0.69 -45.38
C GLU A 332 -28.13 -2.19 -45.05
N VAL A 333 -28.30 -2.60 -43.78
CA VAL A 333 -28.23 -4.03 -43.41
C VAL A 333 -29.49 -4.78 -43.85
N ASN A 334 -30.64 -4.10 -43.87
CA ASN A 334 -31.91 -4.62 -44.37
C ASN A 334 -31.82 -5.01 -45.85
N GLU A 335 -31.27 -4.14 -46.70
CA GLU A 335 -31.01 -4.44 -48.12
C GLU A 335 -29.91 -5.49 -48.30
N PHE A 336 -28.84 -5.42 -47.49
CA PHE A 336 -27.73 -6.37 -47.56
C PHE A 336 -28.21 -7.81 -47.37
N PHE A 337 -29.03 -8.06 -46.36
CA PHE A 337 -29.61 -9.38 -46.14
C PHE A 337 -30.81 -9.64 -47.05
N GLY A 338 -31.58 -8.62 -47.40
CA GLY A 338 -32.70 -8.72 -48.35
C GLY A 338 -32.29 -9.31 -49.69
N LYS A 339 -31.22 -8.79 -50.30
CA LYS A 339 -30.62 -9.33 -51.54
C LYS A 339 -30.30 -10.83 -51.48
N ARG A 340 -29.98 -11.35 -50.29
CA ARG A 340 -29.56 -12.75 -50.08
C ARG A 340 -30.70 -13.67 -49.70
N PHE A 341 -31.61 -13.19 -48.86
CA PHE A 341 -32.56 -14.04 -48.17
C PHE A 341 -34.03 -13.73 -48.49
N ARG A 342 -34.37 -12.58 -49.09
CA ARG A 342 -35.76 -12.14 -49.31
C ARG A 342 -36.61 -13.18 -50.03
N ASN A 343 -36.05 -13.77 -51.08
CA ASN A 343 -36.72 -14.75 -51.95
C ASN A 343 -36.36 -16.20 -51.58
N SER A 344 -35.59 -16.42 -50.52
CA SER A 344 -35.30 -17.76 -50.02
C SER A 344 -36.47 -18.29 -49.19
N ALA A 345 -36.64 -19.62 -49.17
CA ALA A 345 -37.63 -20.27 -48.29
C ALA A 345 -37.36 -19.94 -46.80
N ASP A 346 -38.42 -19.90 -46.00
CA ASP A 346 -38.32 -19.76 -44.54
C ASP A 346 -37.54 -20.94 -43.90
N GLY A 347 -37.13 -20.76 -42.65
CA GLY A 347 -36.42 -21.76 -41.87
C GLY A 347 -34.98 -21.38 -41.53
N ASP A 348 -34.19 -22.38 -41.13
CA ASP A 348 -32.82 -22.20 -40.64
C ASP A 348 -31.88 -21.64 -41.73
N LYS A 349 -31.23 -20.52 -41.41
CA LYS A 349 -30.21 -19.85 -42.22
C LYS A 349 -28.85 -19.76 -41.52
N THR A 350 -28.66 -20.45 -40.41
CA THR A 350 -27.49 -20.34 -39.55
C THR A 350 -26.18 -20.52 -40.31
N ALA A 351 -26.03 -21.61 -41.08
CA ALA A 351 -24.82 -21.87 -41.85
C ALA A 351 -24.55 -20.78 -42.90
N GLN A 352 -25.59 -20.28 -43.55
CA GLN A 352 -25.49 -19.26 -44.59
C GLN A 352 -25.08 -17.90 -44.02
N VAL A 353 -25.62 -17.53 -42.85
CA VAL A 353 -25.25 -16.27 -42.17
C VAL A 353 -23.84 -16.39 -41.56
N LYS A 354 -23.47 -17.54 -40.97
CA LYS A 354 -22.12 -17.79 -40.45
C LYS A 354 -21.03 -17.72 -41.53
N ALA A 355 -21.36 -18.06 -42.77
CA ALA A 355 -20.43 -17.97 -43.90
C ALA A 355 -20.13 -16.52 -44.34
N ILE A 356 -20.93 -15.54 -43.90
CA ILE A 356 -20.71 -14.13 -44.21
C ILE A 356 -19.82 -13.53 -43.12
N ASP A 357 -18.70 -12.93 -43.52
CA ASP A 357 -17.83 -12.18 -42.59
C ASP A 357 -18.64 -11.12 -41.83
N THR A 358 -18.69 -11.25 -40.51
CA THR A 358 -19.50 -10.39 -39.65
C THR A 358 -19.05 -8.94 -39.73
N ARG A 359 -17.78 -8.67 -40.01
CA ARG A 359 -17.24 -7.31 -40.16
C ARG A 359 -17.89 -6.56 -41.33
N VAL A 360 -18.31 -7.27 -42.38
CA VAL A 360 -18.87 -6.67 -43.59
C VAL A 360 -20.26 -6.08 -43.34
N TRP A 361 -21.09 -6.77 -42.56
CA TRP A 361 -22.46 -6.34 -42.30
C TRP A 361 -22.62 -5.62 -40.97
N LEU A 362 -21.71 -5.81 -40.00
CA LEU A 362 -21.75 -5.10 -38.72
C LEU A 362 -21.66 -3.58 -38.92
N LYS A 363 -20.85 -3.09 -39.86
CA LYS A 363 -20.80 -1.65 -40.23
C LYS A 363 -22.11 -1.08 -40.79
N LEU A 364 -23.03 -1.96 -41.21
CA LEU A 364 -24.32 -1.58 -41.81
C LEU A 364 -25.45 -1.55 -40.77
N VAL A 365 -25.21 -1.98 -39.53
CA VAL A 365 -26.24 -1.97 -38.47
C VAL A 365 -26.36 -0.58 -37.84
N GLN A 366 -27.48 -0.35 -37.16
CA GLN A 366 -27.56 0.70 -36.16
C GLN A 366 -27.00 0.13 -34.84
N MET A 367 -25.86 0.63 -34.40
CA MET A 367 -25.25 0.25 -33.13
C MET A 367 -25.60 1.26 -32.05
N THR A 368 -25.99 0.80 -30.87
CA THR A 368 -26.37 1.68 -29.74
C THR A 368 -25.80 1.18 -28.42
N VAL A 369 -25.64 2.10 -27.47
CA VAL A 369 -25.34 1.79 -26.08
C VAL A 369 -26.33 2.52 -25.16
N LYS A 370 -26.83 1.82 -24.14
CA LYS A 370 -27.73 2.37 -23.14
C LYS A 370 -26.99 3.31 -22.19
N ARG A 371 -27.52 4.51 -21.98
CA ARG A 371 -26.99 5.55 -21.08
C ARG A 371 -28.15 6.29 -20.41
N GLY A 372 -28.22 6.28 -19.08
CA GLY A 372 -29.21 7.09 -18.33
C GLY A 372 -30.68 6.86 -18.73
N GLY A 373 -31.04 5.65 -19.17
CA GLY A 373 -32.38 5.32 -19.68
C GLY A 373 -32.57 5.55 -21.20
N ASN A 374 -31.68 6.30 -21.84
CA ASN A 374 -31.67 6.56 -23.28
C ASN A 374 -30.74 5.60 -24.03
N PHE A 375 -30.84 5.59 -25.36
CA PHE A 375 -29.91 4.90 -26.25
C PHE A 375 -29.08 5.92 -27.02
N VAL A 376 -27.76 5.75 -26.97
CA VAL A 376 -26.80 6.57 -27.70
C VAL A 376 -26.34 5.79 -28.91
N SER A 377 -26.53 6.35 -30.10
CA SER A 377 -26.03 5.77 -31.36
C SER A 377 -24.52 5.84 -31.43
N LEU A 378 -23.90 4.74 -31.85
CA LEU A 378 -22.49 4.65 -32.17
C LEU A 378 -22.31 4.59 -33.68
N TYR A 379 -21.31 5.30 -34.19
CA TYR A 379 -21.03 5.36 -35.61
C TYR A 379 -19.71 4.67 -35.93
N PRO A 380 -19.65 3.87 -37.01
CA PRO A 380 -18.40 3.24 -37.43
C PRO A 380 -17.50 4.30 -38.07
N ASN A 381 -16.27 4.39 -37.60
CA ASN A 381 -15.25 5.30 -38.12
C ASN A 381 -13.98 4.52 -38.40
N GLU A 382 -13.34 4.78 -39.54
CA GLU A 382 -11.99 4.31 -39.78
C GLU A 382 -10.99 5.17 -39.02
N VAL A 383 -10.22 4.55 -38.13
CA VAL A 383 -9.18 5.20 -37.32
C VAL A 383 -7.85 4.48 -37.52
N ALA A 384 -6.75 5.18 -37.28
CA ALA A 384 -5.44 4.53 -37.25
C ALA A 384 -5.38 3.52 -36.09
N SER A 385 -4.86 2.33 -36.36
CA SER A 385 -4.56 1.35 -35.33
C SER A 385 -3.48 1.89 -34.39
N GLU A 386 -3.59 1.58 -33.10
CA GLU A 386 -2.53 1.87 -32.15
C GLU A 386 -1.33 0.91 -32.28
N ASN A 387 -1.56 -0.26 -32.90
CA ASN A 387 -0.59 -1.36 -32.99
C ASN A 387 0.03 -1.50 -34.39
N GLY A 388 -0.07 -0.46 -35.24
CA GLY A 388 0.63 -0.46 -36.53
C GLY A 388 0.08 0.54 -37.54
N ASN A 389 0.68 0.52 -38.73
CA ASN A 389 0.34 1.43 -39.84
C ASN A 389 -0.84 0.90 -40.68
N TYR A 390 -1.93 0.53 -40.04
CA TYR A 390 -3.17 0.11 -40.72
C TYR A 390 -4.39 0.77 -40.06
N LYS A 391 -5.53 0.71 -40.73
CA LYS A 391 -6.79 1.26 -40.24
C LYS A 391 -7.65 0.19 -39.59
N VAL A 392 -8.33 0.56 -38.52
CA VAL A 392 -9.34 -0.26 -37.83
C VAL A 392 -10.67 0.47 -37.79
N THR A 393 -11.76 -0.28 -37.63
CA THR A 393 -13.09 0.32 -37.42
C THR A 393 -13.33 0.50 -35.92
N ALA A 394 -13.51 1.74 -35.49
CA ALA A 394 -13.92 2.07 -34.14
C ALA A 394 -15.35 2.64 -34.11
N TRP A 395 -16.10 2.25 -33.09
CA TRP A 395 -17.46 2.72 -32.86
C TRP A 395 -17.51 3.59 -31.62
N PHE A 396 -17.90 4.84 -31.80
CA PHE A 396 -18.03 5.82 -30.74
C PHE A 396 -19.15 6.81 -31.10
N PRO A 397 -19.72 7.50 -30.11
CA PRO A 397 -20.79 8.45 -30.37
C PRO A 397 -20.27 9.72 -31.04
N SER A 398 -21.13 10.39 -31.81
CA SER A 398 -20.84 11.70 -32.39
C SER A 398 -21.11 12.87 -31.43
N SER A 399 -21.69 12.60 -30.24
CA SER A 399 -22.05 13.63 -29.27
C SER A 399 -20.81 14.35 -28.70
N SER A 400 -20.95 15.65 -28.46
CA SER A 400 -19.99 16.46 -27.71
C SER A 400 -20.02 16.21 -26.21
N ASP A 401 -21.08 15.58 -25.68
CA ASP A 401 -21.33 15.44 -24.25
C ASP A 401 -20.35 14.45 -23.61
N ALA A 402 -19.69 14.89 -22.53
CA ALA A 402 -18.69 14.09 -21.84
C ALA A 402 -19.26 12.76 -21.30
N GLU A 403 -20.54 12.75 -20.88
CA GLU A 403 -21.19 11.55 -20.34
C GLU A 403 -21.32 10.38 -21.32
N TYR A 404 -21.22 10.63 -22.64
CA TYR A 404 -21.28 9.58 -23.67
C TYR A 404 -19.91 9.23 -24.25
N LYS A 405 -18.89 10.05 -23.98
CA LYS A 405 -17.54 9.90 -24.51
C LYS A 405 -16.72 8.78 -23.87
N ASP A 406 -17.28 8.12 -22.86
CA ASP A 406 -16.66 6.98 -22.20
C ASP A 406 -16.71 5.69 -23.04
N ILE A 407 -17.52 5.65 -24.10
CA ILE A 407 -17.60 4.52 -25.03
C ILE A 407 -16.68 4.72 -26.23
N TYR A 408 -15.80 3.75 -26.41
CA TYR A 408 -15.01 3.57 -27.62
C TYR A 408 -14.81 2.07 -27.84
N LEU A 409 -15.47 1.54 -28.87
CA LEU A 409 -15.46 0.11 -29.20
C LEU A 409 -14.65 -0.08 -30.49
N GLU A 410 -13.37 -0.37 -30.33
CA GLU A 410 -12.48 -0.71 -31.42
C GLU A 410 -12.69 -2.18 -31.82
N GLU A 411 -12.94 -2.40 -33.10
CA GLU A 411 -13.03 -3.74 -33.70
C GLU A 411 -13.96 -4.73 -32.96
N PRO A 412 -15.22 -4.36 -32.62
CA PRO A 412 -16.13 -5.31 -31.99
C PRO A 412 -16.31 -6.55 -32.88
N ARG A 413 -16.08 -7.73 -32.32
CA ARG A 413 -16.23 -9.02 -32.98
C ARG A 413 -17.45 -9.72 -32.44
N ILE A 414 -18.27 -10.22 -33.35
CA ILE A 414 -19.43 -11.02 -33.00
C ILE A 414 -19.32 -12.41 -33.62
N GLU A 415 -19.84 -13.39 -32.89
CA GLU A 415 -20.13 -14.73 -33.39
C GLU A 415 -21.64 -14.85 -33.61
N VAL A 416 -22.05 -15.30 -34.79
CA VAL A 416 -23.44 -15.68 -35.06
C VAL A 416 -23.68 -17.08 -34.51
N THR A 417 -24.62 -17.27 -33.61
CA THR A 417 -24.92 -18.59 -33.02
C THR A 417 -26.05 -19.30 -33.75
N ALA A 418 -27.04 -18.54 -34.23
CA ALA A 418 -28.13 -19.05 -35.05
C ALA A 418 -28.70 -17.95 -35.96
N ALA A 419 -29.37 -18.35 -37.04
CA ALA A 419 -30.17 -17.44 -37.85
C ALA A 419 -31.41 -18.15 -38.41
N GLU A 420 -32.56 -17.48 -38.42
CA GLU A 420 -33.82 -18.05 -38.90
C GLU A 420 -34.59 -17.02 -39.73
N LYS A 421 -35.05 -17.42 -40.92
CA LYS A 421 -35.93 -16.59 -41.75
C LYS A 421 -37.40 -16.94 -41.46
N LYS A 422 -38.23 -15.90 -41.24
CA LYS A 422 -39.70 -16.02 -41.20
C LYS A 422 -40.32 -14.88 -42.00
N GLY A 423 -41.04 -15.21 -43.07
CA GLY A 423 -41.64 -14.23 -43.98
C GLY A 423 -40.59 -13.24 -44.50
N ASN A 424 -40.76 -11.96 -44.16
CA ASN A 424 -39.88 -10.87 -44.58
C ASN A 424 -38.80 -10.53 -43.55
N PHE A 425 -38.61 -11.34 -42.51
CA PHE A 425 -37.65 -11.05 -41.44
C PHE A 425 -36.58 -12.13 -41.34
N LEU A 426 -35.37 -11.69 -41.03
CA LEU A 426 -34.25 -12.55 -40.64
C LEU A 426 -33.92 -12.25 -39.18
N TYR A 427 -34.02 -13.28 -38.34
CA TYR A 427 -33.67 -13.22 -36.93
C TYR A 427 -32.28 -13.79 -36.74
N ILE A 428 -31.34 -12.97 -36.27
CA ILE A 428 -29.95 -13.36 -36.08
C ILE A 428 -29.68 -13.39 -34.58
N LYS A 429 -29.25 -14.54 -34.07
CA LYS A 429 -28.70 -14.70 -32.73
C LYS A 429 -27.19 -14.56 -32.79
N TYR A 430 -26.61 -13.77 -31.89
CA TYR A 430 -25.19 -13.47 -31.89
C TYR A 430 -24.65 -13.23 -30.47
N ARG A 431 -23.32 -13.27 -30.31
CA ARG A 431 -22.61 -12.95 -29.06
C ARG A 431 -21.43 -12.04 -29.37
N LEU A 432 -21.17 -11.04 -28.51
CA LEU A 432 -19.95 -10.24 -28.58
C LEU A 432 -18.79 -11.08 -28.03
N THR A 433 -17.82 -11.43 -28.87
CA THR A 433 -16.72 -12.32 -28.48
C THR A 433 -15.46 -11.55 -28.10
N SER A 434 -15.24 -10.38 -28.70
CA SER A 434 -14.16 -9.47 -28.31
C SER A 434 -14.43 -8.04 -28.74
N VAL A 435 -13.78 -7.10 -28.07
CA VAL A 435 -13.75 -5.68 -28.39
C VAL A 435 -12.53 -5.06 -27.72
N ASN A 436 -11.94 -4.01 -28.32
CA ASN A 436 -10.75 -3.36 -27.76
C ASN A 436 -9.60 -4.34 -27.49
N GLU A 437 -9.39 -5.29 -28.42
CA GLU A 437 -8.38 -6.36 -28.33
C GLU A 437 -8.55 -7.29 -27.12
N THR A 438 -9.69 -7.21 -26.43
CA THR A 438 -9.98 -7.95 -25.21
C THR A 438 -11.13 -8.93 -25.47
N ALA A 439 -10.97 -10.17 -25.03
CA ALA A 439 -12.03 -11.16 -25.08
C ALA A 439 -13.16 -10.77 -24.11
N VAL A 440 -14.41 -11.02 -24.52
CA VAL A 440 -15.59 -10.79 -23.68
C VAL A 440 -16.35 -12.09 -23.57
N ALA A 441 -16.79 -12.42 -22.35
CA ALA A 441 -17.76 -13.48 -22.12
C ALA A 441 -19.14 -13.04 -22.66
N GLY A 442 -19.31 -13.14 -23.98
CA GLY A 442 -20.50 -12.66 -24.67
C GLY A 442 -21.77 -13.39 -24.26
N VAL A 443 -22.83 -12.63 -24.02
CA VAL A 443 -24.19 -13.17 -23.83
C VAL A 443 -24.91 -13.20 -25.17
N GLU A 444 -25.74 -14.23 -25.38
CA GLU A 444 -26.55 -14.36 -26.59
C GLU A 444 -27.57 -13.23 -26.66
N LYS A 445 -27.53 -12.49 -27.77
CA LYS A 445 -28.47 -11.44 -28.14
C LYS A 445 -29.15 -11.80 -29.45
N ARG A 446 -30.25 -11.12 -29.75
CA ARG A 446 -31.01 -11.28 -31.00
C ARG A 446 -31.18 -9.92 -31.65
N THR A 447 -30.99 -9.87 -32.96
CA THR A 447 -31.37 -8.74 -33.79
C THR A 447 -32.34 -9.19 -34.87
N GLU A 448 -33.22 -8.28 -35.27
CA GLU A 448 -34.21 -8.47 -36.33
C GLU A 448 -33.85 -7.58 -37.50
N VAL A 449 -33.79 -8.18 -38.69
CA VAL A 449 -33.50 -7.50 -39.95
C VAL A 449 -34.70 -7.64 -40.85
N HIS A 450 -35.27 -6.52 -41.28
CA HIS A 450 -36.35 -6.51 -42.27
C HIS A 450 -35.73 -6.69 -43.66
N LEU A 451 -36.06 -7.79 -44.33
CA LEU A 451 -35.57 -8.11 -45.66
C LEU A 451 -36.29 -7.22 -46.67
N ILE A 452 -35.64 -6.13 -47.08
CA ILE A 452 -36.14 -5.23 -48.13
C ILE A 452 -35.30 -5.39 -49.39
N MET A 453 -35.92 -5.14 -50.54
CA MET A 453 -35.19 -5.05 -51.80
C MET A 453 -34.64 -3.62 -51.94
N PRO A 454 -33.44 -3.45 -52.50
CA PRO A 454 -32.88 -2.13 -52.82
C PRO A 454 -33.72 -1.36 -53.83
#